data_AF-A0A3N0GMX3-F1
#
_entry.id   AF-A0A3N0GMX3-F1
#
_cell.length_a   1.000
_cell.length_b   1.000
_cell.length_c   1.000
_cell.angle_alpha   90.00
_cell.angle_beta   90.00
_cell.angle_gamma   90.00
#
_symmetry.space_group_name_H-M   'P 1'
#
loop_
_entity.id
_entity.type
_entity.pdbx_description
1 polymer ?
#
loop_
_entity_poly.entity_id
_entity_poly.type
_entity_poly.pdbx_seq_one_letter_code
_entity_poly.pdbx_strand_id
1 'polypeptide(L)'
;MIVRRLPLSAFVVALAAALASVLVGVPRVDASSTLLCQKFSPCARAGYPNYGYNANYTKMWWRMYAGHNCTNYVAYRMVSRGMSATRPWSGSGDARNWGVVFGTVTNQTPMVGSVAWWSTNHVAYVEQIIDANTIVISEDHYGGTFDWRKIVRAGGGWPTGFIHLNDEAMGATAPPTIVGTPKVDTPISVTSGTWNHPGASYGYQWYANGVAVPGATGTTYTPGAGQVSAVLSVQVTAAKPGYVTGASSSAQTAPTAPGTMAVASAPTISGVPKVGGVLTVSGGAFTPAATSSAIQWFADGAPIPGATGTTLSLGPDQLDHRIAAVVTGKRAGYTDGVTGSAPTDPVGPENLSMGQEPALAGDPHVGQALTVTPGVVGPAGVTTAYRWMRNGVKIKGAHDARYVPTADDLGTRLSLKIRYSKPGYNSVVRTLALPGTVRAFARLYVTSRQHRAVTIRVEAAGLATVNGEVTLVNAHGVRRTQALSHGTVTFSPQWLFSGRRTVTVTYQGSAKVDGRTVTKTLRIH
;
A
#
# COMPACT_ATOMS: atom_id res chain seq x y z
N MET A 1 -4.94 -90.65 20.94
CA MET A 1 -4.92 -90.86 19.47
C MET A 1 -3.61 -90.30 18.93
N ILE A 2 -2.83 -91.15 18.24
CA ILE A 2 -1.79 -90.81 17.24
C ILE A 2 -0.62 -89.98 17.83
N VAL A 3 0.47 -90.55 18.36
CA VAL A 3 1.52 -91.41 17.77
C VAL A 3 1.87 -91.04 16.32
N ARG A 4 3.01 -90.38 16.13
CA ARG A 4 3.90 -90.69 14.99
C ARG A 4 5.36 -90.66 15.42
N ARG A 5 6.00 -91.80 15.14
CA ARG A 5 7.40 -92.16 15.37
C ARG A 5 8.23 -91.91 14.10
N LEU A 6 9.49 -91.52 14.31
CA LEU A 6 10.75 -92.03 13.68
C LEU A 6 11.04 -91.74 12.18
N PRO A 7 12.32 -91.61 11.75
CA PRO A 7 13.36 -92.64 11.92
C PRO A 7 14.81 -92.25 12.27
N LEU A 8 15.52 -93.29 12.71
CA LEU A 8 16.97 -93.45 12.93
C LEU A 8 17.80 -93.31 11.63
N SER A 9 19.08 -92.91 11.78
CA SER A 9 20.31 -93.66 11.39
C SER A 9 21.51 -92.69 11.39
N ALA A 10 22.40 -92.75 12.38
CA ALA A 10 23.65 -93.53 12.41
C ALA A 10 24.83 -92.85 11.71
N PHE A 11 25.83 -92.42 12.49
CA PHE A 11 27.27 -92.52 12.15
C PHE A 11 28.12 -92.37 13.42
N VAL A 12 28.98 -93.37 13.66
CA VAL A 12 30.00 -93.40 14.72
C VAL A 12 31.34 -93.06 14.06
N VAL A 13 32.07 -92.06 14.56
CA VAL A 13 33.55 -92.01 14.55
C VAL A 13 34.03 -91.19 15.76
N ALA A 14 35.04 -91.73 16.46
CA ALA A 14 35.66 -91.23 17.68
C ALA A 14 36.67 -90.09 17.45
N LEU A 15 36.82 -89.16 18.42
CA LEU A 15 38.12 -88.70 18.94
C LEU A 15 37.99 -87.73 20.16
N ALA A 16 38.78 -88.03 21.20
CA ALA A 16 39.47 -87.15 22.16
C ALA A 16 38.74 -85.99 22.90
N ALA A 17 38.68 -86.16 24.23
CA ALA A 17 39.00 -85.21 25.31
C ALA A 17 38.45 -83.76 25.28
N ALA A 18 37.59 -83.44 26.24
CA ALA A 18 37.83 -82.37 27.24
C ALA A 18 36.68 -82.31 28.25
N LEU A 19 37.01 -82.42 29.54
CA LEU A 19 36.14 -81.96 30.62
C LEU A 19 35.92 -80.45 30.44
N ALA A 20 34.72 -80.04 30.04
CA ALA A 20 34.25 -78.67 30.20
C ALA A 20 33.28 -78.64 31.38
N SER A 21 33.85 -78.56 32.58
CA SER A 21 33.15 -78.06 33.75
C SER A 21 32.64 -76.65 33.42
N VAL A 22 31.31 -76.51 33.38
CA VAL A 22 30.62 -75.22 33.34
C VAL A 22 30.93 -74.50 34.64
N LEU A 23 32.04 -73.76 34.64
CA LEU A 23 32.29 -72.69 35.60
C LEU A 23 31.24 -71.61 35.31
N VAL A 24 30.14 -71.65 36.05
CA VAL A 24 29.39 -70.44 36.34
C VAL A 24 30.41 -69.52 37.01
N GLY A 25 30.93 -68.55 36.26
CA GLY A 25 31.80 -67.54 36.81
C GLY A 25 31.05 -66.88 37.97
N VAL A 26 31.49 -67.15 39.20
CA VAL A 26 31.07 -66.37 40.36
C VAL A 26 31.33 -64.91 39.97
N PRO A 27 30.34 -64.01 40.04
CA PRO A 27 30.62 -62.61 39.78
C PRO A 27 31.74 -62.20 40.72
N ARG A 28 32.84 -61.68 40.17
CA ARG A 28 33.89 -61.07 41.00
C ARG A 28 33.18 -60.04 41.87
N VAL A 29 33.30 -60.19 43.19
CA VAL A 29 32.95 -59.13 44.12
C VAL A 29 33.95 -58.03 43.84
N ASP A 30 33.59 -57.08 42.98
CA ASP A 30 34.39 -55.88 42.77
C ASP A 30 34.58 -55.22 44.14
N ALA A 31 35.82 -54.81 44.43
CA ALA A 31 36.14 -54.13 45.67
C ALA A 31 35.17 -52.95 45.87
N SER A 32 34.56 -52.89 47.06
CA SER A 32 33.58 -51.87 47.43
C SER A 32 34.07 -50.44 47.22
N SER A 33 35.38 -50.26 47.33
CA SER A 33 36.10 -49.02 47.10
C SER A 33 37.46 -49.34 46.48
N THR A 34 37.76 -48.73 45.33
CA THR A 34 39.05 -48.86 44.62
C THR A 34 39.79 -47.52 44.65
N LEU A 35 41.03 -47.50 45.15
CA LEU A 35 41.89 -46.31 45.12
C LEU A 35 42.37 -46.06 43.67
N LEU A 36 42.10 -44.88 43.14
CA LEU A 36 42.53 -44.47 41.80
C LEU A 36 43.86 -43.72 41.84
N CYS A 37 44.02 -42.84 42.83
CA CYS A 37 45.27 -42.13 43.10
C CYS A 37 45.27 -41.59 44.53
N GLN A 38 46.45 -41.21 45.02
CA GLN A 38 46.66 -40.67 46.36
C GLN A 38 47.76 -39.59 46.33
N LYS A 39 47.63 -38.59 47.20
CA LYS A 39 48.41 -37.34 47.30
C LYS A 39 48.14 -36.37 46.14
N PHE A 40 48.27 -35.07 46.42
CA PHE A 40 47.98 -34.00 45.48
C PHE A 40 48.70 -34.11 44.13
N SER A 41 50.04 -34.17 44.13
CA SER A 41 50.83 -34.14 42.88
C SER A 41 50.75 -35.44 42.07
N PRO A 42 50.82 -36.65 42.67
CA PRO A 42 50.60 -37.89 41.92
C PRO A 42 49.21 -37.98 41.30
N CYS A 43 48.15 -37.61 42.03
CA CYS A 43 46.80 -37.54 41.48
C CYS A 43 46.72 -36.59 40.28
N ALA A 44 47.24 -35.36 40.42
CA ALA A 44 47.21 -34.38 39.33
C ALA A 44 47.93 -34.89 38.07
N ARG A 45 49.07 -35.58 38.21
CA ARG A 45 49.79 -36.19 37.06
C ARG A 45 49.04 -37.35 36.42
N ALA A 46 48.25 -38.08 37.19
CA ALA A 46 47.41 -39.18 36.71
C ALA A 46 46.09 -38.70 36.07
N GLY A 47 45.89 -37.38 35.92
CA GLY A 47 44.66 -36.81 35.35
C GLY A 47 43.53 -36.56 36.36
N TYR A 48 43.80 -36.72 37.65
CA TYR A 48 42.85 -36.53 38.75
C TYR A 48 43.15 -35.23 39.51
N PRO A 49 42.57 -34.08 39.12
CA PRO A 49 42.92 -32.80 39.72
C PRO A 49 42.47 -32.70 41.18
N ASN A 50 43.18 -31.89 41.98
CA ASN A 50 42.71 -31.46 43.30
C ASN A 50 41.96 -30.12 43.25
N TYR A 51 41.67 -29.62 42.04
CA TYR A 51 40.96 -28.36 41.77
C TYR A 51 41.55 -27.12 42.44
N GLY A 52 42.84 -27.14 42.79
CA GLY A 52 43.51 -26.04 43.49
C GLY A 52 43.55 -26.20 45.00
N TYR A 53 43.00 -27.28 45.56
CA TYR A 53 42.99 -27.50 47.00
C TYR A 53 44.39 -27.66 47.60
N ASN A 54 45.37 -28.18 46.85
CA ASN A 54 46.78 -28.26 47.31
C ASN A 54 47.35 -26.90 47.74
N ALA A 55 46.89 -25.80 47.12
CA ALA A 55 47.30 -24.45 47.49
C ALA A 55 46.42 -23.81 48.58
N ASN A 56 45.32 -24.48 48.98
CA ASN A 56 44.26 -23.91 49.81
C ASN A 56 43.87 -24.77 51.02
N TYR A 57 44.45 -25.96 51.17
CA TYR A 57 44.10 -26.88 52.26
C TYR A 57 44.45 -26.31 53.64
N THR A 58 45.43 -25.39 53.74
CA THR A 58 45.78 -24.69 54.99
C THR A 58 44.77 -23.60 55.41
N LYS A 59 43.77 -23.30 54.57
CA LYS A 59 42.69 -22.36 54.90
C LYS A 59 41.47 -23.11 55.42
N MET A 60 40.72 -22.47 56.31
CA MET A 60 39.43 -22.97 56.78
C MET A 60 38.32 -22.56 55.82
N TRP A 61 37.63 -23.54 55.24
CA TRP A 61 36.45 -23.38 54.41
C TRP A 61 35.22 -23.77 55.22
N TRP A 62 34.15 -22.95 55.20
CA TRP A 62 32.98 -23.12 56.08
C TRP A 62 33.33 -23.25 57.57
N ARG A 63 34.45 -22.65 58.01
CA ARG A 63 34.99 -22.78 59.38
C ARG A 63 35.31 -24.24 59.78
N MET A 64 35.52 -25.14 58.82
CA MET A 64 36.03 -26.49 59.09
C MET A 64 37.52 -26.42 59.40
N TYR A 65 38.03 -27.39 60.18
CA TYR A 65 39.46 -27.45 60.49
C TYR A 65 40.28 -27.57 59.22
N ALA A 66 41.21 -26.64 59.03
CA ALA A 66 42.15 -26.64 57.93
C ALA A 66 43.08 -27.86 57.98
N GLY A 67 43.75 -28.13 56.87
CA GLY A 67 44.63 -29.27 56.65
C GLY A 67 43.94 -30.38 55.86
N HIS A 68 44.55 -31.56 55.91
CA HIS A 68 43.94 -32.78 55.39
C HIS A 68 42.73 -33.13 56.26
N ASN A 69 41.53 -32.93 55.70
CA ASN A 69 40.24 -33.11 56.38
C ASN A 69 39.10 -33.18 55.33
N CYS A 70 38.27 -34.22 55.41
CA CYS A 70 37.13 -34.45 54.50
C CYS A 70 36.15 -33.27 54.46
N THR A 71 35.78 -32.74 55.62
CA THR A 71 34.81 -31.65 55.76
C THR A 71 35.33 -30.33 55.18
N ASN A 72 36.62 -30.03 55.38
CA ASN A 72 37.25 -28.83 54.82
C ASN A 72 37.43 -28.95 53.30
N TYR A 73 37.78 -30.13 52.81
CA TYR A 73 37.89 -30.38 51.38
C TYR A 73 36.55 -30.22 50.67
N VAL A 74 35.48 -30.87 51.17
CA VAL A 74 34.15 -30.74 50.57
C VAL A 74 33.64 -29.30 50.66
N ALA A 75 33.85 -28.61 51.79
CA ALA A 75 33.53 -27.19 51.91
C ALA A 75 34.26 -26.34 50.86
N TYR A 76 35.57 -26.58 50.66
CA TYR A 76 36.32 -25.93 49.59
C TYR A 76 35.72 -26.22 48.21
N ARG A 77 35.40 -27.48 47.91
CA ARG A 77 34.83 -27.87 46.62
C ARG A 77 33.51 -27.16 46.37
N MET A 78 32.62 -27.15 47.35
CA MET A 78 31.33 -26.45 47.29
C MET A 78 31.51 -24.95 47.03
N VAL A 79 32.41 -24.29 47.76
CA VAL A 79 32.71 -22.87 47.56
C VAL A 79 33.35 -22.60 46.19
N SER A 80 34.28 -23.45 45.76
CA SER A 80 34.93 -23.35 44.45
C SER A 80 33.95 -23.50 43.28
N ARG A 81 32.77 -24.06 43.55
CA ARG A 81 31.68 -24.29 42.59
C ARG A 81 30.55 -23.27 42.74
N GLY A 82 30.79 -22.19 43.48
CA GLY A 82 29.90 -21.03 43.55
C GLY A 82 28.99 -20.98 44.78
N MET A 83 29.12 -21.91 45.73
CA MET A 83 28.47 -21.72 47.03
C MET A 83 29.14 -20.62 47.84
N SER A 84 28.38 -19.99 48.75
CA SER A 84 28.90 -19.00 49.69
C SER A 84 30.03 -19.57 50.54
N ALA A 85 31.07 -18.77 50.81
CA ALA A 85 32.13 -19.11 51.76
C ALA A 85 31.63 -19.17 53.22
N THR A 86 30.43 -18.68 53.49
CA THR A 86 29.75 -18.84 54.77
C THR A 86 29.11 -20.21 54.86
N ARG A 87 29.32 -20.90 55.99
CA ARG A 87 28.73 -22.20 56.24
C ARG A 87 27.19 -22.10 56.24
N PRO A 88 26.47 -22.94 55.46
CA PRO A 88 25.01 -22.85 55.34
C PRO A 88 24.22 -23.30 56.58
N TRP A 89 24.87 -23.76 57.65
CA TRP A 89 24.24 -24.19 58.90
C TRP A 89 25.04 -23.77 60.14
N SER A 90 24.37 -23.80 61.30
CA SER A 90 24.97 -23.60 62.63
C SER A 90 25.21 -24.94 63.34
N GLY A 91 26.07 -24.97 64.37
CA GLY A 91 26.38 -26.18 65.14
C GLY A 91 27.63 -26.93 64.69
N SER A 92 27.67 -28.25 64.92
CA SER A 92 28.85 -29.08 64.67
C SER A 92 29.21 -29.16 63.18
N GLY A 93 30.51 -29.19 62.88
CA GLY A 93 31.04 -29.45 61.53
C GLY A 93 31.24 -30.94 61.23
N ASP A 94 30.97 -31.82 62.20
CA ASP A 94 31.16 -33.27 62.13
C ASP A 94 30.42 -33.89 60.94
N ALA A 95 31.15 -34.64 60.11
CA ALA A 95 30.63 -35.26 58.91
C ALA A 95 29.47 -36.21 59.19
N ARG A 96 29.40 -36.85 60.37
CA ARG A 96 28.29 -37.75 60.78
C ARG A 96 26.91 -37.11 60.66
N ASN A 97 26.83 -35.78 60.78
CA ASN A 97 25.55 -35.09 60.87
C ASN A 97 25.16 -34.37 59.56
N TRP A 98 26.02 -34.33 58.54
CA TRP A 98 25.75 -33.50 57.35
C TRP A 98 24.45 -33.89 56.65
N GLY A 99 24.22 -35.17 56.36
CA GLY A 99 22.96 -35.60 55.72
C GLY A 99 21.72 -35.44 56.59
N VAL A 100 21.87 -35.35 57.92
CA VAL A 100 20.77 -35.04 58.84
C VAL A 100 20.45 -33.54 58.80
N VAL A 101 21.47 -32.69 58.88
CA VAL A 101 21.35 -31.23 58.77
C VAL A 101 20.72 -30.83 57.43
N PHE A 102 21.09 -31.52 56.36
CA PHE A 102 20.55 -31.31 55.01
C PHE A 102 19.48 -32.33 54.63
N GLY A 103 18.69 -32.82 55.60
CA GLY A 103 17.75 -33.91 55.37
C GLY A 103 16.73 -33.65 54.25
N THR A 104 16.34 -32.40 54.01
CA THR A 104 15.39 -32.03 52.94
C THR A 104 15.97 -32.15 51.53
N VAL A 105 17.30 -32.13 51.39
CA VAL A 105 18.02 -32.23 50.12
C VAL A 105 18.97 -33.43 50.08
N THR A 106 18.82 -34.37 51.01
CA THR A 106 19.62 -35.61 51.06
C THR A 106 18.77 -36.76 50.55
N ASN A 107 19.23 -37.47 49.51
CA ASN A 107 18.54 -38.65 48.98
C ASN A 107 19.53 -39.76 48.57
N GLN A 108 19.09 -40.78 47.84
CA GLN A 108 19.92 -41.95 47.44
C GLN A 108 20.48 -41.87 46.00
N THR A 109 20.20 -40.79 45.30
CA THR A 109 20.53 -40.59 43.88
C THR A 109 21.83 -39.80 43.79
N PRO A 110 22.94 -40.40 43.32
CA PRO A 110 24.16 -39.63 43.10
C PRO A 110 23.95 -38.61 41.98
N MET A 111 24.51 -37.42 42.17
CA MET A 111 24.66 -36.38 41.15
C MET A 111 26.12 -35.91 41.14
N VAL A 112 26.69 -35.64 39.96
CA VAL A 112 28.02 -35.02 39.89
C VAL A 112 27.92 -33.66 40.59
N GLY A 113 28.71 -33.47 41.64
CA GLY A 113 28.64 -32.29 42.50
C GLY A 113 27.94 -32.48 43.83
N SER A 114 27.15 -33.55 43.99
CA SER A 114 26.59 -33.90 45.30
C SER A 114 27.70 -34.24 46.31
N VAL A 115 27.40 -34.06 47.60
CA VAL A 115 28.23 -34.60 48.68
C VAL A 115 27.86 -36.06 48.90
N ALA A 116 28.78 -36.97 48.63
CA ALA A 116 28.66 -38.34 49.11
C ALA A 116 28.88 -38.34 50.63
N TRP A 117 27.87 -38.71 51.41
CA TRP A 117 27.88 -38.66 52.87
C TRP A 117 27.78 -40.05 53.49
N TRP A 118 28.67 -40.34 54.43
CA TRP A 118 28.61 -41.52 55.28
C TRP A 118 28.39 -41.12 56.72
N SER A 119 27.35 -41.69 57.35
CA SER A 119 27.04 -41.49 58.77
C SER A 119 28.16 -41.98 59.70
N THR A 120 29.12 -42.75 59.18
CA THR A 120 30.35 -43.20 59.85
C THR A 120 31.44 -42.12 59.93
N ASN A 121 31.06 -40.83 59.85
CA ASN A 121 31.94 -39.65 59.95
C ASN A 121 32.79 -39.38 58.71
N HIS A 122 32.20 -39.46 57.51
CA HIS A 122 32.94 -39.12 56.31
C HIS A 122 32.09 -38.43 55.25
N VAL A 123 32.72 -37.55 54.48
CA VAL A 123 32.12 -36.88 53.32
C VAL A 123 33.13 -36.80 52.19
N ALA A 124 32.66 -36.95 50.97
CA ALA A 124 33.45 -36.81 49.76
C ALA A 124 32.65 -36.05 48.70
N TYR A 125 33.33 -35.56 47.67
CA TYR A 125 32.69 -34.89 46.55
C TYR A 125 32.53 -35.87 45.39
N VAL A 126 31.32 -35.98 44.82
CA VAL A 126 31.06 -36.84 43.67
C VAL A 126 31.55 -36.16 42.40
N GLU A 127 32.60 -36.70 41.78
CA GLU A 127 33.20 -36.13 40.56
C GLU A 127 32.64 -36.77 39.29
N GLN A 128 32.23 -38.04 39.34
CA GLN A 128 31.64 -38.75 38.20
C GLN A 128 30.58 -39.77 38.63
N ILE A 129 29.61 -40.00 37.75
CA ILE A 129 28.66 -41.11 37.82
C ILE A 129 28.95 -42.01 36.64
N ILE A 130 29.36 -43.24 36.91
CA ILE A 130 29.59 -44.25 35.87
C ILE A 130 28.24 -44.90 35.52
N ASP A 131 27.48 -45.27 36.56
CA ASP A 131 26.13 -45.82 36.47
C ASP A 131 25.40 -45.67 37.83
N ALA A 132 24.17 -46.20 37.94
CA ALA A 132 23.36 -46.12 39.16
C ALA A 132 23.99 -46.78 40.41
N ASN A 133 25.02 -47.60 40.22
CA ASN A 133 25.70 -48.38 41.26
C ASN A 133 27.18 -48.05 41.39
N THR A 134 27.72 -47.13 40.58
CA THR A 134 29.15 -46.84 40.52
C THR A 134 29.41 -45.33 40.40
N ILE A 135 30.12 -44.77 41.38
CA ILE A 135 30.54 -43.36 41.39
C ILE A 135 32.06 -43.24 41.49
N VAL A 136 32.59 -42.11 41.04
CA VAL A 136 33.96 -41.68 41.31
C VAL A 136 33.92 -40.45 42.19
N ILE A 137 34.66 -40.49 43.29
CA ILE A 137 34.73 -39.41 44.28
C ILE A 137 36.15 -38.86 44.39
N SER A 138 36.25 -37.59 44.76
CA SER A 138 37.45 -36.97 45.28
C SER A 138 37.24 -36.69 46.78
N GLU A 139 38.27 -36.89 47.57
CA GLU A 139 38.18 -36.76 49.02
C GLU A 139 39.51 -36.41 49.66
N ASP A 140 39.45 -35.97 50.92
CA ASP A 140 40.60 -35.82 51.79
C ASP A 140 40.27 -36.42 53.16
N HIS A 141 41.28 -36.71 53.97
CA HIS A 141 41.12 -37.45 55.21
C HIS A 141 41.74 -36.72 56.38
N TYR A 142 41.08 -36.75 57.54
CA TYR A 142 41.63 -36.12 58.74
C TYR A 142 43.00 -36.71 59.10
N GLY A 143 44.06 -35.88 59.03
CA GLY A 143 45.45 -36.32 59.28
C GLY A 143 46.03 -37.26 58.21
N GLY A 144 45.34 -37.43 57.08
CA GLY A 144 45.72 -38.33 55.99
C GLY A 144 46.13 -37.58 54.72
N THR A 145 45.66 -38.05 53.57
CA THR A 145 45.97 -37.45 52.27
C THR A 145 44.73 -37.33 51.39
N PHE A 146 44.86 -36.45 50.38
CA PHE A 146 43.92 -36.31 49.28
C PHE A 146 43.97 -37.50 48.33
N ASP A 147 42.81 -38.08 48.04
CA ASP A 147 42.68 -39.29 47.24
C ASP A 147 41.52 -39.16 46.23
N TRP A 148 41.56 -39.98 45.17
CA TRP A 148 40.40 -40.26 44.33
C TRP A 148 40.05 -41.74 44.41
N ARG A 149 38.75 -42.06 44.47
CA ARG A 149 38.28 -43.44 44.60
C ARG A 149 37.08 -43.73 43.70
N LYS A 150 37.00 -44.97 43.22
CA LYS A 150 35.79 -45.55 42.62
C LYS A 150 35.03 -46.32 43.70
N ILE A 151 33.75 -46.02 43.91
CA ILE A 151 32.89 -46.69 44.89
C ILE A 151 31.82 -47.49 44.15
N VAL A 152 31.63 -48.76 44.55
CA VAL A 152 30.66 -49.68 43.95
C VAL A 152 29.64 -50.11 45.00
N ARG A 153 28.35 -49.96 44.70
CA ARG A 153 27.23 -50.21 45.63
C ARG A 153 27.25 -51.62 46.22
N ALA A 154 27.53 -52.62 45.39
CA ALA A 154 27.47 -54.04 45.74
C ALA A 154 28.49 -54.47 46.83
N GLY A 155 29.52 -53.66 47.10
CA GLY A 155 30.57 -54.01 48.06
C GLY A 155 30.37 -53.48 49.50
N GLY A 156 29.27 -52.79 49.80
CA GLY A 156 28.99 -52.30 51.17
C GLY A 156 29.71 -51.00 51.57
N GLY A 157 30.30 -50.28 50.61
CA GLY A 157 30.93 -48.96 50.82
C GLY A 157 30.10 -47.78 50.30
N TRP A 158 28.85 -48.00 49.91
CA TRP A 158 28.00 -46.97 49.32
C TRP A 158 27.69 -45.85 50.34
N PRO A 159 27.65 -44.57 49.91
CA PRO A 159 27.24 -43.46 50.78
C PRO A 159 25.90 -43.72 51.47
N THR A 160 25.78 -43.30 52.73
CA THR A 160 24.51 -43.28 53.47
C THR A 160 23.48 -42.39 52.77
N GLY A 161 23.93 -41.33 52.10
CA GLY A 161 23.11 -40.51 51.21
C GLY A 161 23.96 -39.55 50.38
N PHE A 162 23.32 -38.89 49.43
CA PHE A 162 23.88 -37.82 48.62
C PHE A 162 23.20 -36.52 48.98
N ILE A 163 23.98 -35.51 49.35
CA ILE A 163 23.47 -34.20 49.74
C ILE A 163 23.54 -33.27 48.53
N HIS A 164 22.37 -32.79 48.10
CA HIS A 164 22.22 -31.94 46.92
C HIS A 164 22.21 -30.47 47.30
N LEU A 165 23.39 -29.85 47.34
CA LEU A 165 23.53 -28.46 47.74
C LEU A 165 23.55 -27.51 46.55
N ASN A 166 24.15 -27.95 45.43
CA ASN A 166 24.55 -27.04 44.36
C ASN A 166 24.73 -27.76 42.98
N ASP A 167 24.09 -28.91 42.83
CA ASP A 167 24.30 -29.87 41.76
C ASP A 167 23.00 -30.19 41.01
N GLU A 168 21.86 -29.83 41.57
CA GLU A 168 20.57 -29.89 40.87
C GLU A 168 20.50 -28.86 39.74
N ALA A 169 19.70 -29.21 38.72
CA ALA A 169 19.33 -28.25 37.69
C ALA A 169 18.22 -27.31 38.18
N MET A 170 18.28 -26.06 37.74
CA MET A 170 17.15 -25.15 37.86
C MET A 170 15.98 -25.71 37.04
N GLY A 171 14.92 -26.12 37.71
CA GLY A 171 13.71 -26.68 37.09
C GLY A 171 12.56 -25.70 37.20
N ALA A 172 11.91 -25.37 36.08
CA ALA A 172 10.71 -24.55 36.10
C ALA A 172 9.54 -25.35 36.68
N THR A 173 8.91 -24.83 37.73
CA THR A 173 7.70 -25.37 38.36
C THR A 173 6.42 -24.80 37.73
N ALA A 174 6.52 -23.63 37.08
CA ALA A 174 5.51 -23.09 36.19
C ALA A 174 6.19 -22.35 35.03
N PRO A 175 5.71 -22.49 33.78
CA PRO A 175 6.34 -21.87 32.62
C PRO A 175 6.18 -20.34 32.64
N PRO A 176 7.07 -19.61 31.95
CA PRO A 176 6.90 -18.18 31.73
C PRO A 176 5.64 -17.91 30.88
N THR A 177 4.92 -16.84 31.19
CA THR A 177 3.71 -16.41 30.48
C THR A 177 3.95 -15.06 29.82
N ILE A 178 3.57 -14.93 28.55
CA ILE A 178 3.54 -13.66 27.82
C ILE A 178 2.24 -12.93 28.16
N VAL A 179 2.35 -11.66 28.53
CA VAL A 179 1.24 -10.78 28.86
C VAL A 179 1.13 -9.66 27.82
N GLY A 180 -0.08 -9.48 27.30
CA GLY A 180 -0.40 -8.53 26.24
C GLY A 180 -0.84 -9.23 24.96
N THR A 181 -1.43 -8.46 24.04
CA THR A 181 -1.81 -8.95 22.70
C THR A 181 -0.73 -8.56 21.70
N PRO A 182 -0.15 -9.50 20.94
CA PRO A 182 0.92 -9.18 20.00
C PRO A 182 0.37 -8.34 18.84
N LYS A 183 0.88 -7.12 18.73
CA LYS A 183 0.57 -6.19 17.64
C LYS A 183 1.83 -5.38 17.34
N VAL A 184 2.05 -5.05 16.07
CA VAL A 184 3.20 -4.21 15.68
C VAL A 184 3.21 -2.90 16.48
N ASP A 185 4.40 -2.52 16.94
CA ASP A 185 4.68 -1.35 17.78
C ASP A 185 3.92 -1.29 19.11
N THR A 186 3.33 -2.42 19.56
CA THR A 186 2.69 -2.55 20.88
C THR A 186 3.53 -3.48 21.77
N PRO A 187 4.05 -3.01 22.92
CA PRO A 187 4.90 -3.83 23.77
C PRO A 187 4.09 -4.97 24.43
N ILE A 188 4.70 -6.16 24.44
CA ILE A 188 4.30 -7.30 25.26
C ILE A 188 5.37 -7.56 26.32
N SER A 189 4.97 -8.16 27.44
CA SER A 189 5.87 -8.48 28.55
C SER A 189 5.86 -9.97 28.86
N VAL A 190 6.86 -10.46 29.59
CA VAL A 190 6.92 -11.86 30.03
C VAL A 190 7.20 -11.95 31.53
N THR A 191 6.52 -12.88 32.20
CA THR A 191 6.90 -13.33 33.55
C THR A 191 8.07 -14.32 33.49
N SER A 192 8.95 -14.37 34.49
CA SER A 192 10.03 -15.37 34.56
C SER A 192 9.57 -16.82 34.75
N GLY A 193 8.29 -17.06 35.05
CA GLY A 193 7.79 -18.33 35.58
C GLY A 193 8.22 -18.54 37.04
N THR A 194 7.93 -19.71 37.59
CA THR A 194 8.38 -20.13 38.93
C THR A 194 9.37 -21.28 38.81
N TRP A 195 10.30 -21.37 39.77
CA TRP A 195 11.44 -22.29 39.73
C TRP A 195 11.59 -23.01 41.08
N ASN A 196 12.12 -24.23 41.06
CA ASN A 196 12.32 -25.07 42.24
C ASN A 196 13.20 -24.43 43.33
N HIS A 197 14.10 -23.51 42.94
CA HIS A 197 14.99 -22.80 43.85
C HIS A 197 14.83 -21.28 43.72
N PRO A 198 14.58 -20.53 44.82
CA PRO A 198 14.47 -19.07 44.76
C PRO A 198 15.85 -18.40 44.59
N GLY A 199 15.83 -17.12 44.17
CA GLY A 199 17.03 -16.27 44.08
C GLY A 199 17.88 -16.48 42.82
N ALA A 200 17.31 -17.04 41.76
CA ALA A 200 17.97 -17.15 40.46
C ALA A 200 17.98 -15.81 39.71
N SER A 201 18.99 -15.61 38.86
CA SER A 201 18.97 -14.60 37.80
C SER A 201 18.38 -15.19 36.52
N TYR A 202 17.78 -14.33 35.69
CA TYR A 202 17.06 -14.74 34.48
C TYR A 202 17.63 -14.07 33.23
N GLY A 203 17.88 -14.87 32.20
CA GLY A 203 18.09 -14.41 30.82
C GLY A 203 16.85 -14.70 29.98
N TYR A 204 16.58 -13.84 29.00
CA TYR A 204 15.44 -13.98 28.09
C TYR A 204 15.93 -14.06 26.65
N GLN A 205 15.21 -14.80 25.82
CA GLN A 205 15.37 -14.77 24.37
C GLN A 205 14.00 -14.91 23.72
N TRP A 206 13.57 -13.90 22.97
CA TRP A 206 12.31 -13.94 22.23
C TRP A 206 12.49 -14.66 20.89
N TYR A 207 11.43 -15.31 20.44
CA TYR A 207 11.36 -16.07 19.21
C TYR A 207 10.14 -15.65 18.41
N ALA A 208 10.27 -15.62 17.09
CA ALA A 208 9.19 -15.46 16.14
C ALA A 208 9.15 -16.70 15.24
N ASN A 209 8.01 -17.40 15.21
CA ASN A 209 7.85 -18.67 14.48
C ASN A 209 8.94 -19.71 14.81
N GLY A 210 9.35 -19.76 16.08
CA GLY A 210 10.40 -20.68 16.56
C GLY A 210 11.84 -20.25 16.24
N VAL A 211 12.06 -19.13 15.55
CA VAL A 211 13.40 -18.60 15.25
C VAL A 211 13.74 -17.47 16.23
N ALA A 212 14.94 -17.50 16.81
CA ALA A 212 15.39 -16.49 17.75
C ALA A 212 15.42 -15.11 17.08
N VAL A 213 14.82 -14.11 17.74
CA VAL A 213 14.88 -12.71 17.29
C VAL A 213 16.18 -12.09 17.82
N PRO A 214 17.13 -11.70 16.95
CA PRO A 214 18.42 -11.18 17.39
C PRO A 214 18.28 -9.98 18.32
N GLY A 215 18.98 -9.99 19.45
CA GLY A 215 19.00 -8.89 20.43
C GLY A 215 17.75 -8.76 21.30
N ALA A 216 16.71 -9.57 21.08
CA ALA A 216 15.50 -9.54 21.88
C ALA A 216 15.69 -10.37 23.17
N THR A 217 16.34 -9.76 24.16
CA THR A 217 16.70 -10.41 25.44
C THR A 217 16.13 -9.73 26.70
N GLY A 218 15.22 -8.77 26.51
CA GLY A 218 14.55 -8.06 27.60
C GLY A 218 13.31 -8.79 28.13
N THR A 219 12.81 -8.32 29.27
CA THR A 219 11.51 -8.73 29.85
C THR A 219 10.30 -8.21 29.07
N THR A 220 10.53 -7.26 28.16
CA THR A 220 9.55 -6.73 27.22
C THR A 220 10.06 -6.88 25.80
N TYR A 221 9.13 -7.08 24.86
CA TYR A 221 9.40 -7.10 23.44
C TYR A 221 8.32 -6.33 22.69
N THR A 222 8.73 -5.51 21.73
CA THR A 222 7.82 -4.77 20.85
C THR A 222 7.96 -5.37 19.44
N PRO A 223 6.96 -6.11 18.94
CA PRO A 223 7.00 -6.69 17.61
C PRO A 223 7.11 -5.59 16.55
N GLY A 224 7.98 -5.79 15.56
CA GLY A 224 8.14 -4.88 14.42
C GLY A 224 7.40 -5.38 13.18
N ALA A 225 7.55 -4.66 12.07
CA ALA A 225 6.88 -4.98 10.81
C ALA A 225 7.19 -6.39 10.29
N GLY A 226 8.41 -6.90 10.51
CA GLY A 226 8.82 -8.23 10.08
C GLY A 226 8.18 -9.38 10.86
N GLN A 227 7.45 -9.08 11.94
CA GLN A 227 6.76 -10.07 12.77
C GLN A 227 5.26 -10.16 12.51
N VAL A 228 4.71 -9.43 11.52
CA VAL A 228 3.29 -9.59 11.16
C VAL A 228 2.97 -11.05 10.86
N SER A 229 1.86 -11.53 11.43
CA SER A 229 1.40 -12.93 11.37
C SER A 229 2.32 -13.95 12.05
N ALA A 230 3.45 -13.54 12.64
CA ALA A 230 4.29 -14.45 13.41
C ALA A 230 3.66 -14.75 14.77
N VAL A 231 3.77 -16.00 15.20
CA VAL A 231 3.51 -16.39 16.59
C VAL A 231 4.77 -16.19 17.42
N LEU A 232 4.64 -15.59 18.59
CA LEU A 232 5.77 -15.23 19.45
C LEU A 232 5.87 -16.19 20.62
N SER A 233 7.09 -16.50 21.04
CA SER A 233 7.39 -17.24 22.26
C SER A 233 8.66 -16.69 22.89
N VAL A 234 8.92 -17.02 24.15
CA VAL A 234 10.15 -16.60 24.83
C VAL A 234 10.71 -17.73 25.67
N GLN A 235 12.01 -17.94 25.57
CA GLN A 235 12.77 -18.84 26.44
C GLN A 235 13.34 -18.03 27.60
N VAL A 236 13.10 -18.50 28.82
CA VAL A 236 13.68 -17.96 30.04
C VAL A 236 14.71 -18.95 30.56
N THR A 237 15.95 -18.49 30.71
CA THR A 237 17.06 -19.27 31.27
C THR A 237 17.32 -18.81 32.70
N ALA A 238 17.19 -19.73 33.67
CA ALA A 238 17.48 -19.48 35.07
C ALA A 238 18.89 -19.93 35.42
N ALA A 239 19.65 -19.02 36.03
CA ALA A 239 20.99 -19.28 36.54
C ALA A 239 21.05 -18.96 38.02
N LYS A 240 21.64 -19.87 38.80
CA LYS A 240 21.93 -19.67 40.21
C LYS A 240 23.35 -20.18 40.48
N PRO A 241 24.21 -19.41 41.16
CA PRO A 241 25.56 -19.86 41.47
C PRO A 241 25.56 -21.23 42.15
N GLY A 242 26.36 -22.14 41.60
CA GLY A 242 26.35 -23.53 42.03
C GLY A 242 25.02 -24.22 41.76
N TYR A 243 24.37 -24.03 40.61
CA TYR A 243 23.31 -24.93 40.15
C TYR A 243 23.50 -25.08 38.65
N VAL A 244 23.07 -26.22 38.10
CA VAL A 244 23.07 -26.38 36.64
C VAL A 244 21.97 -25.45 36.07
N THR A 245 22.31 -24.65 35.06
CA THR A 245 21.35 -23.70 34.48
C THR A 245 20.19 -24.44 33.82
N GLY A 246 19.00 -23.89 34.00
CA GLY A 246 17.76 -24.44 33.43
C GLY A 246 17.12 -23.48 32.47
N ALA A 247 16.27 -24.00 31.57
CA ALA A 247 15.51 -23.17 30.65
C ALA A 247 14.06 -23.64 30.55
N SER A 248 13.14 -22.69 30.35
CA SER A 248 11.71 -22.96 30.13
C SER A 248 11.16 -21.99 29.10
N SER A 249 10.26 -22.45 28.24
CA SER A 249 9.66 -21.62 27.18
C SER A 249 8.20 -21.34 27.47
N SER A 250 7.73 -20.15 27.06
CA SER A 250 6.32 -19.81 27.12
C SER A 250 5.50 -20.59 26.09
N ALA A 251 4.19 -20.64 26.28
CA ALA A 251 3.28 -20.94 25.18
C ALA A 251 3.44 -19.90 24.05
N GLN A 252 3.09 -20.28 22.83
CA GLN A 252 3.05 -19.36 21.70
C GLN A 252 1.86 -18.40 21.82
N THR A 253 2.05 -17.16 21.43
CA THR A 253 0.96 -16.18 21.32
C THR A 253 0.05 -16.49 20.13
N ALA A 254 -1.10 -15.82 20.05
CA ALA A 254 -1.80 -15.64 18.78
C ALA A 254 -0.88 -14.96 17.73
N PRO A 255 -1.17 -15.08 16.42
CA PRO A 255 -0.44 -14.37 15.39
C PRO A 255 -0.41 -12.86 15.65
N THR A 256 0.76 -12.24 15.46
CA THR A 256 0.95 -10.81 15.66
C THR A 256 0.11 -10.00 14.66
N ALA A 257 -0.78 -9.17 15.16
CA ALA A 257 -1.62 -8.32 14.32
C ALA A 257 -0.80 -7.16 13.72
N PRO A 258 -1.16 -6.68 12.51
CA PRO A 258 -0.61 -5.44 12.00
C PRO A 258 -0.91 -4.25 12.92
N GLY A 259 -0.03 -3.25 12.86
CA GLY A 259 -0.28 -1.93 13.43
C GLY A 259 -1.45 -1.25 12.74
N THR A 260 -2.02 -0.22 13.37
CA THR A 260 -3.11 0.59 12.78
C THR A 260 -2.70 2.04 12.75
N MET A 261 -3.00 2.74 11.65
CA MET A 261 -2.79 4.18 11.53
C MET A 261 -4.09 4.92 11.86
N ALA A 262 -4.02 5.88 12.77
CA ALA A 262 -5.09 6.83 13.02
C ALA A 262 -4.98 8.02 12.05
N VAL A 263 -6.10 8.59 11.62
CA VAL A 263 -6.11 9.83 10.82
C VAL A 263 -5.75 11.00 11.72
N ALA A 264 -4.62 11.65 11.42
CA ALA A 264 -4.16 12.84 12.15
C ALA A 264 -4.77 14.12 11.57
N SER A 265 -4.92 14.19 10.24
CA SER A 265 -5.64 15.27 9.57
C SER A 265 -6.22 14.81 8.23
N ALA A 266 -7.40 15.32 7.88
CA ALA A 266 -8.02 15.08 6.58
C ALA A 266 -7.34 15.92 5.47
N PRO A 267 -7.33 15.44 4.22
CA PRO A 267 -6.87 16.22 3.08
C PRO A 267 -7.86 17.33 2.72
N THR A 268 -7.36 18.41 2.11
CA THR A 268 -8.16 19.55 1.64
C THR A 268 -8.00 19.72 0.14
N ILE A 269 -9.08 20.12 -0.52
CA ILE A 269 -9.09 20.46 -1.95
C ILE A 269 -9.09 21.99 -2.08
N SER A 270 -8.30 22.49 -3.02
CA SER A 270 -8.25 23.90 -3.44
C SER A 270 -8.43 24.01 -4.96
N GLY A 271 -8.89 25.18 -5.40
CA GLY A 271 -9.25 25.45 -6.79
C GLY A 271 -10.74 25.71 -6.97
N VAL A 272 -11.13 26.19 -8.15
CA VAL A 272 -12.53 26.45 -8.50
C VAL A 272 -13.09 25.26 -9.28
N PRO A 273 -14.16 24.59 -8.80
CA PRO A 273 -14.74 23.45 -9.49
C PRO A 273 -15.52 23.94 -10.73
N LYS A 274 -14.83 24.04 -11.86
CA LYS A 274 -15.43 24.37 -13.16
C LYS A 274 -14.71 23.63 -14.29
N VAL A 275 -15.40 23.37 -15.39
CA VAL A 275 -14.81 22.70 -16.56
C VAL A 275 -13.59 23.46 -17.08
N GLY A 276 -12.50 22.75 -17.36
CA GLY A 276 -11.20 23.33 -17.72
C GLY A 276 -10.40 23.90 -16.54
N GLY A 277 -10.98 23.93 -15.34
CA GLY A 277 -10.28 24.25 -14.10
C GLY A 277 -9.41 23.09 -13.60
N VAL A 278 -8.51 23.41 -12.66
CA VAL A 278 -7.65 22.44 -12.00
C VAL A 278 -7.91 22.50 -10.50
N LEU A 279 -8.14 21.34 -9.90
CA LEU A 279 -8.21 21.16 -8.45
C LEU A 279 -6.88 20.60 -7.95
N THR A 280 -6.49 20.99 -6.73
CA THR A 280 -5.29 20.48 -6.05
C THR A 280 -5.68 19.94 -4.69
N VAL A 281 -5.25 18.71 -4.38
CA VAL A 281 -5.41 18.10 -3.06
C VAL A 281 -4.10 18.21 -2.29
N SER A 282 -4.20 18.57 -1.01
CA SER A 282 -3.06 18.66 -0.09
C SER A 282 -3.41 18.07 1.28
N GLY A 283 -2.39 17.70 2.06
CA GLY A 283 -2.60 17.09 3.38
C GLY A 283 -2.99 15.61 3.33
N GLY A 284 -3.70 15.15 4.36
CA GLY A 284 -3.93 13.72 4.62
C GLY A 284 -2.75 13.13 5.41
N ALA A 285 -2.78 13.30 6.73
CA ALA A 285 -1.73 12.80 7.62
C ALA A 285 -2.24 11.68 8.53
N PHE A 286 -1.32 10.79 8.92
CA PHE A 286 -1.60 9.62 9.75
C PHE A 286 -0.66 9.55 10.95
N THR A 287 -1.11 8.94 12.04
CA THR A 287 -0.29 8.60 13.20
C THR A 287 -0.35 7.10 13.48
N PRO A 288 0.80 6.40 13.52
CA PRO A 288 2.13 6.88 13.14
C PRO A 288 2.21 7.28 11.66
N ALA A 289 3.21 8.09 11.32
CA ALA A 289 3.36 8.64 9.98
C ALA A 289 3.52 7.53 8.92
N ALA A 290 2.79 7.68 7.81
CA ALA A 290 2.95 6.82 6.65
C ALA A 290 4.32 7.03 5.99
N THR A 291 4.90 5.97 5.43
CA THR A 291 6.15 6.02 4.66
C THR A 291 5.92 6.35 3.18
N SER A 292 4.71 6.15 2.70
CA SER A 292 4.26 6.55 1.36
C SER A 292 2.75 6.77 1.34
N SER A 293 2.26 7.52 0.35
CA SER A 293 0.83 7.79 0.18
C SER A 293 0.41 7.64 -1.28
N ALA A 294 -0.83 7.22 -1.50
CA ALA A 294 -1.50 7.20 -2.79
C ALA A 294 -2.74 8.10 -2.75
N ILE A 295 -3.08 8.71 -3.89
CA ILE A 295 -4.25 9.57 -4.05
C ILE A 295 -5.18 8.93 -5.07
N GLN A 296 -6.48 9.08 -4.86
CA GLN A 296 -7.50 8.78 -5.86
C GLN A 296 -8.59 9.87 -5.80
N TRP A 297 -8.94 10.44 -6.95
CA TRP A 297 -10.05 11.39 -7.07
C TRP A 297 -11.37 10.69 -7.38
N PHE A 298 -12.47 11.28 -6.92
CA PHE A 298 -13.83 10.76 -7.03
C PHE A 298 -14.79 11.86 -7.49
N ALA A 299 -15.79 11.48 -8.28
CA ALA A 299 -16.95 12.28 -8.66
C ALA A 299 -18.20 11.62 -8.06
N ASP A 300 -18.91 12.31 -7.16
CA ASP A 300 -20.09 11.80 -6.43
C ASP A 300 -19.88 10.41 -5.80
N GLY A 301 -18.68 10.15 -5.29
CA GLY A 301 -18.30 8.88 -4.66
C GLY A 301 -17.86 7.78 -5.63
N ALA A 302 -17.93 7.99 -6.95
CA ALA A 302 -17.38 7.07 -7.95
C ALA A 302 -15.93 7.47 -8.31
N PRO A 303 -14.98 6.52 -8.40
CA PRO A 303 -13.58 6.83 -8.71
C PRO A 303 -13.44 7.34 -10.15
N ILE A 304 -12.67 8.42 -10.33
CA ILE A 304 -12.29 8.93 -11.65
C ILE A 304 -11.09 8.12 -12.14
N PRO A 305 -11.21 7.31 -13.21
CA PRO A 305 -10.13 6.41 -13.63
C PRO A 305 -8.82 7.15 -13.93
N GLY A 306 -7.71 6.64 -13.38
CA GLY A 306 -6.37 7.19 -13.60
C GLY A 306 -6.06 8.50 -12.86
N ALA A 307 -7.03 9.09 -12.15
CA ALA A 307 -6.83 10.32 -11.40
C ALA A 307 -6.15 10.05 -10.05
N THR A 308 -4.82 9.93 -10.06
CA THR A 308 -4.00 9.60 -8.88
C THR A 308 -2.95 10.66 -8.52
N GLY A 309 -2.90 11.77 -9.27
CA GLY A 309 -2.01 12.89 -8.99
C GLY A 309 -2.51 13.80 -7.86
N THR A 310 -1.64 14.69 -7.39
CA THR A 310 -2.01 15.76 -6.45
C THR A 310 -2.91 16.83 -7.09
N THR A 311 -3.04 16.81 -8.41
CA THR A 311 -3.91 17.70 -9.18
C THR A 311 -4.88 16.91 -10.05
N LEU A 312 -6.05 17.50 -10.30
CA LEU A 312 -7.08 16.98 -11.20
C LEU A 312 -7.56 18.10 -12.12
N SER A 313 -7.39 17.91 -13.43
CA SER A 313 -8.01 18.76 -14.45
C SER A 313 -9.46 18.31 -14.68
N LEU A 314 -10.40 19.24 -14.65
CA LEU A 314 -11.83 18.95 -14.78
C LEU A 314 -12.28 18.98 -16.24
N GLY A 315 -12.83 17.87 -16.71
CA GLY A 315 -13.42 17.74 -18.05
C GLY A 315 -14.93 17.96 -18.05
N PRO A 316 -15.57 17.93 -19.23
CA PRO A 316 -17.03 17.99 -19.35
C PRO A 316 -17.73 16.83 -18.64
N ASP A 317 -17.09 15.67 -18.51
CA ASP A 317 -17.63 14.49 -17.81
C ASP A 317 -17.75 14.71 -16.29
N GLN A 318 -17.12 15.75 -15.75
CA GLN A 318 -17.23 16.13 -14.34
C GLN A 318 -18.30 17.20 -14.10
N LEU A 319 -18.92 17.76 -15.15
CA LEU A 319 -19.95 18.80 -15.02
C LEU A 319 -21.08 18.33 -14.08
N ASP A 320 -21.53 19.22 -13.20
CA ASP A 320 -22.56 18.99 -12.18
C ASP A 320 -22.23 17.96 -11.08
N HIS A 321 -21.07 17.29 -11.16
CA HIS A 321 -20.60 16.37 -10.11
C HIS A 321 -19.83 17.10 -9.01
N ARG A 322 -19.90 16.59 -7.77
CA ARG A 322 -19.04 17.04 -6.67
C ARG A 322 -17.77 16.21 -6.64
N ILE A 323 -16.62 16.87 -6.46
CA ILE A 323 -15.32 16.22 -6.50
C ILE A 323 -14.78 16.02 -5.09
N ALA A 324 -14.27 14.83 -4.80
CA ALA A 324 -13.56 14.52 -3.56
C ALA A 324 -12.25 13.78 -3.87
N ALA A 325 -11.32 13.79 -2.91
CA ALA A 325 -10.07 13.07 -3.00
C ALA A 325 -9.88 12.18 -1.77
N VAL A 326 -9.41 10.95 -1.99
CA VAL A 326 -9.04 10.01 -0.93
C VAL A 326 -7.53 9.85 -0.93
N VAL A 327 -6.92 9.98 0.25
CA VAL A 327 -5.51 9.72 0.50
C VAL A 327 -5.39 8.40 1.27
N THR A 328 -4.60 7.48 0.74
CA THR A 328 -4.26 6.20 1.37
C THR A 328 -2.80 6.20 1.79
N GLY A 329 -2.53 6.19 3.09
CA GLY A 329 -1.19 6.10 3.66
C GLY A 329 -0.77 4.65 3.88
N LYS A 330 0.50 4.34 3.56
CA LYS A 330 1.10 3.01 3.72
C LYS A 330 2.30 3.07 4.65
N ARG A 331 2.43 2.05 5.51
CA ARG A 331 3.58 1.83 6.40
C ARG A 331 3.78 0.34 6.56
N ALA A 332 5.02 -0.14 6.41
CA ALA A 332 5.32 -1.56 6.56
C ALA A 332 4.88 -2.08 7.94
N GLY A 333 4.18 -3.22 7.98
CA GLY A 333 3.66 -3.80 9.22
C GLY A 333 2.34 -3.20 9.72
N TYR A 334 1.73 -2.27 8.98
CA TYR A 334 0.49 -1.61 9.34
C TYR A 334 -0.62 -1.90 8.33
N THR A 335 -1.87 -1.87 8.77
CA THR A 335 -3.01 -1.72 7.87
C THR A 335 -2.97 -0.33 7.23
N ASP A 336 -3.31 -0.24 5.94
CA ASP A 336 -3.38 1.03 5.21
C ASP A 336 -4.34 2.01 5.93
N GLY A 337 -3.89 3.26 6.06
CA GLY A 337 -4.70 4.35 6.61
C GLY A 337 -5.44 5.04 5.47
N VAL A 338 -6.71 5.37 5.64
CA VAL A 338 -7.52 5.99 4.59
C VAL A 338 -8.22 7.22 5.15
N THR A 339 -8.16 8.34 4.43
CA THR A 339 -8.88 9.56 4.76
C THR A 339 -9.35 10.29 3.50
N GLY A 340 -10.54 10.88 3.55
CA GLY A 340 -11.15 11.60 2.42
C GLY A 340 -11.25 13.09 2.70
N SER A 341 -11.22 13.90 1.64
CA SER A 341 -11.51 15.33 1.73
C SER A 341 -13.01 15.56 1.86
N ALA A 342 -13.40 16.76 2.30
CA ALA A 342 -14.74 17.25 2.02
C ALA A 342 -14.94 17.36 0.49
N PRO A 343 -16.14 17.08 -0.04
CA PRO A 343 -16.44 17.28 -1.45
C PRO A 343 -16.48 18.77 -1.81
N THR A 344 -16.13 19.11 -3.05
CA THR A 344 -16.30 20.46 -3.59
C THR A 344 -17.77 20.83 -3.79
N ASP A 345 -18.02 22.09 -4.14
CA ASP A 345 -19.24 22.44 -4.87
C ASP A 345 -19.30 21.72 -6.23
N PRO A 346 -20.51 21.53 -6.80
CA PRO A 346 -20.67 20.90 -8.10
C PRO A 346 -19.84 21.64 -9.15
N VAL A 347 -19.20 20.89 -10.05
CA VAL A 347 -18.41 21.47 -11.13
C VAL A 347 -19.33 22.27 -12.06
N GLY A 348 -19.11 23.58 -12.12
CA GLY A 348 -19.85 24.49 -12.98
C GLY A 348 -19.35 24.50 -14.43
N PRO A 349 -20.14 25.05 -15.37
CA PRO A 349 -19.68 25.30 -16.72
C PRO A 349 -18.65 26.44 -16.77
N GLU A 350 -17.81 26.44 -17.81
CA GLU A 350 -16.91 27.56 -18.12
C GLU A 350 -17.46 28.41 -19.26
N ASN A 351 -16.99 29.65 -19.38
CA ASN A 351 -17.42 30.57 -20.43
C ASN A 351 -16.54 30.48 -21.67
N LEU A 352 -17.16 30.53 -22.85
CA LEU A 352 -16.44 30.79 -24.10
C LEU A 352 -16.00 32.25 -24.16
N SER A 353 -14.84 32.50 -24.75
CA SER A 353 -14.32 33.85 -24.97
C SER A 353 -14.29 34.18 -26.46
N MET A 354 -14.79 35.37 -26.81
CA MET A 354 -14.75 35.90 -28.18
C MET A 354 -13.47 36.71 -28.37
N GLY A 355 -12.53 36.19 -29.16
CA GLY A 355 -11.34 36.93 -29.59
C GLY A 355 -11.62 37.86 -30.77
N GLN A 356 -12.59 37.50 -31.62
CA GLN A 356 -13.06 38.32 -32.73
C GLN A 356 -14.56 38.07 -32.97
N GLU A 357 -15.34 39.13 -33.12
CA GLU A 357 -16.77 39.03 -33.44
C GLU A 357 -17.01 38.59 -34.90
N PRO A 358 -18.06 37.82 -35.19
CA PRO A 358 -18.38 37.40 -36.56
C PRO A 358 -18.90 38.58 -37.38
N ALA A 359 -18.67 38.52 -38.69
CA ALA A 359 -19.14 39.51 -39.64
C ALA A 359 -20.01 38.86 -40.73
N LEU A 360 -21.01 39.61 -41.20
CA LEU A 360 -21.87 39.22 -42.31
C LEU A 360 -21.67 40.21 -43.45
N ALA A 361 -21.29 39.70 -44.62
CA ALA A 361 -21.01 40.48 -45.81
C ALA A 361 -21.84 40.00 -47.01
N GLY A 362 -22.00 40.89 -47.99
CA GLY A 362 -22.73 40.64 -49.23
C GLY A 362 -23.85 41.65 -49.48
N ASP A 363 -24.23 41.78 -50.74
CA ASP A 363 -25.35 42.63 -51.19
C ASP A 363 -26.63 41.78 -51.18
N PRO A 364 -27.70 42.18 -50.45
CA PRO A 364 -28.91 41.38 -50.34
C PRO A 364 -29.73 41.41 -51.64
N HIS A 365 -29.29 40.71 -52.67
CA HIS A 365 -30.04 40.52 -53.90
C HIS A 365 -30.35 39.06 -54.20
N VAL A 366 -31.48 38.83 -54.85
CA VAL A 366 -31.84 37.50 -55.35
C VAL A 366 -30.72 36.97 -56.24
N GLY A 367 -30.20 35.79 -55.90
CA GLY A 367 -29.10 35.14 -56.61
C GLY A 367 -27.68 35.63 -56.25
N GLN A 368 -27.52 36.65 -55.41
CA GLN A 368 -26.21 37.11 -54.92
C GLN A 368 -25.87 36.48 -53.58
N ALA A 369 -24.67 35.95 -53.42
CA ALA A 369 -24.32 35.24 -52.19
C ALA A 369 -24.04 36.20 -51.03
N LEU A 370 -24.60 35.86 -49.88
CA LEU A 370 -24.23 36.41 -48.58
C LEU A 370 -23.27 35.44 -47.90
N THR A 371 -22.18 35.97 -47.35
CA THR A 371 -21.10 35.18 -46.76
C THR A 371 -20.80 35.65 -45.35
N VAL A 372 -20.61 34.69 -44.46
CA VAL A 372 -20.28 34.91 -43.06
C VAL A 372 -18.80 34.68 -42.86
N THR A 373 -18.13 35.63 -42.23
CA THR A 373 -16.83 35.41 -41.61
C THR A 373 -17.08 35.04 -40.15
N PRO A 374 -16.85 33.78 -39.74
CA PRO A 374 -17.06 33.36 -38.37
C PRO A 374 -16.13 34.11 -37.41
N GLY A 375 -16.55 34.25 -36.16
CA GLY A 375 -15.71 34.83 -35.12
C GLY A 375 -14.60 33.88 -34.69
N VAL A 376 -13.58 34.42 -34.04
CA VAL A 376 -12.54 33.63 -33.37
C VAL A 376 -12.98 33.40 -31.94
N VAL A 377 -13.17 32.13 -31.56
CA VAL A 377 -13.73 31.75 -30.25
C VAL A 377 -12.80 30.77 -29.55
N GLY A 378 -12.46 31.08 -28.30
CA GLY A 378 -11.67 30.24 -27.42
C GLY A 378 -12.50 29.60 -26.30
N PRO A 379 -12.02 28.48 -25.72
CA PRO A 379 -10.84 27.71 -26.12
C PRO A 379 -11.07 26.90 -27.41
N ALA A 380 -10.04 26.23 -27.94
CA ALA A 380 -10.16 25.39 -29.14
C ALA A 380 -11.22 24.27 -29.00
N GLY A 381 -11.70 23.74 -30.13
CA GLY A 381 -12.71 22.67 -30.18
C GLY A 381 -14.16 23.17 -30.05
N VAL A 382 -14.42 24.45 -30.34
CA VAL A 382 -15.77 25.02 -30.39
C VAL A 382 -16.46 24.64 -31.69
N THR A 383 -17.69 24.15 -31.61
CA THR A 383 -18.57 23.91 -32.76
C THR A 383 -19.38 25.17 -33.07
N THR A 384 -19.47 25.50 -34.36
CA THR A 384 -20.25 26.65 -34.86
C THR A 384 -21.47 26.14 -35.64
N ALA A 385 -22.65 26.67 -35.34
CA ALA A 385 -23.88 26.37 -36.06
C ALA A 385 -24.54 27.65 -36.59
N TYR A 386 -25.01 27.62 -37.83
CA TYR A 386 -25.67 28.73 -38.50
C TYR A 386 -27.17 28.49 -38.65
N ARG A 387 -27.94 29.58 -38.56
CA ARG A 387 -29.36 29.57 -38.86
C ARG A 387 -29.78 30.88 -39.51
N TRP A 388 -30.07 30.82 -40.81
CA TRP A 388 -30.63 31.97 -41.52
C TRP A 388 -32.10 32.19 -41.17
N MET A 389 -32.49 33.46 -41.13
CA MET A 389 -33.81 33.90 -40.74
C MET A 389 -34.34 34.92 -41.75
N ARG A 390 -35.60 34.76 -42.14
CA ARG A 390 -36.39 35.66 -42.98
C ARG A 390 -37.41 36.38 -42.10
N ASN A 391 -37.29 37.70 -41.96
CA ASN A 391 -38.11 38.51 -41.04
C ASN A 391 -38.18 37.92 -39.62
N GLY A 392 -37.04 37.40 -39.12
CA GLY A 392 -36.97 36.77 -37.80
C GLY A 392 -37.49 35.32 -37.72
N VAL A 393 -37.97 34.73 -38.82
CA VAL A 393 -38.43 33.33 -38.89
C VAL A 393 -37.37 32.45 -39.54
N LYS A 394 -37.13 31.25 -39.00
CA LYS A 394 -36.10 30.31 -39.50
C LYS A 394 -36.36 29.91 -40.96
N ILE A 395 -35.34 30.00 -41.79
CA ILE A 395 -35.37 29.48 -43.17
C ILE A 395 -35.01 28.00 -43.14
N LYS A 396 -35.88 27.15 -43.71
CA LYS A 396 -35.68 25.70 -43.74
C LYS A 396 -34.44 25.35 -44.57
N GLY A 397 -33.58 24.46 -44.06
CA GLY A 397 -32.38 23.99 -44.76
C GLY A 397 -31.22 24.98 -44.81
N ALA A 398 -31.40 26.23 -44.38
CA ALA A 398 -30.35 27.24 -44.44
C ALA A 398 -29.44 27.21 -43.20
N HIS A 399 -28.44 26.33 -43.24
CA HIS A 399 -27.52 26.00 -42.14
C HIS A 399 -26.05 26.32 -42.42
N ASP A 400 -25.75 26.87 -43.58
CA ASP A 400 -24.38 27.12 -44.02
C ASP A 400 -23.95 28.55 -43.68
N ALA A 401 -22.62 28.75 -43.61
CA ALA A 401 -22.01 30.08 -43.52
C ALA A 401 -22.25 30.94 -44.77
N ARG A 402 -22.86 30.38 -45.81
CA ARG A 402 -23.21 31.05 -47.07
C ARG A 402 -24.70 30.88 -47.35
N TYR A 403 -25.37 31.95 -47.78
CA TYR A 403 -26.77 31.89 -48.21
C TYR A 403 -26.98 32.70 -49.48
N VAL A 404 -27.73 32.15 -50.42
CA VAL A 404 -28.10 32.84 -51.66
C VAL A 404 -29.58 33.17 -51.57
N PRO A 405 -29.98 34.46 -51.47
CA PRO A 405 -31.36 34.86 -51.42
C PRO A 405 -32.12 34.37 -52.65
N THR A 406 -33.32 33.87 -52.40
CA THR A 406 -34.25 33.32 -53.38
C THR A 406 -35.38 34.31 -53.65
N ALA A 407 -36.26 33.98 -54.60
CA ALA A 407 -37.45 34.79 -54.87
C ALA A 407 -38.31 35.00 -53.62
N ASP A 408 -38.39 34.00 -52.73
CA ASP A 408 -39.17 34.06 -51.49
C ASP A 408 -38.62 35.06 -50.47
N ASP A 409 -37.35 35.46 -50.60
CA ASP A 409 -36.72 36.44 -49.72
C ASP A 409 -37.01 37.89 -50.15
N LEU A 410 -37.54 38.10 -51.35
CA LEU A 410 -37.65 39.43 -51.95
C LEU A 410 -38.56 40.38 -51.14
N GLY A 411 -37.99 41.52 -50.74
CA GLY A 411 -38.63 42.51 -49.87
C GLY A 411 -38.60 42.15 -48.38
N THR A 412 -37.95 41.05 -47.99
CA THR A 412 -37.79 40.64 -46.59
C THR A 412 -36.44 41.06 -46.03
N ARG A 413 -36.32 41.16 -44.71
CA ARG A 413 -35.03 41.34 -44.02
C ARG A 413 -34.43 39.98 -43.71
N LEU A 414 -33.19 39.79 -44.12
CA LEU A 414 -32.40 38.61 -43.77
C LEU A 414 -31.52 38.89 -42.56
N SER A 415 -31.47 37.90 -41.66
CA SER A 415 -30.55 37.88 -40.53
C SER A 415 -30.03 36.46 -40.32
N LEU A 416 -28.95 36.33 -39.57
CA LEU A 416 -28.31 35.09 -39.26
C LEU A 416 -28.11 34.97 -37.76
N LYS A 417 -28.54 33.85 -37.17
CA LYS A 417 -28.12 33.45 -35.82
C LYS A 417 -26.94 32.48 -35.91
N ILE A 418 -25.86 32.81 -35.22
CA ILE A 418 -24.65 31.99 -35.09
C ILE A 418 -24.57 31.51 -33.65
N ARG A 419 -24.46 30.20 -33.43
CA ARG A 419 -24.27 29.60 -32.10
C ARG A 419 -22.90 28.93 -32.03
N TYR A 420 -22.12 29.34 -31.03
CA TYR A 420 -20.86 28.71 -30.64
C TYR A 420 -21.08 27.85 -29.40
N SER A 421 -20.63 26.60 -29.43
CA SER A 421 -20.80 25.68 -28.30
C SER A 421 -19.67 24.69 -28.16
N LYS A 422 -19.41 24.31 -26.91
CA LYS A 422 -18.45 23.27 -26.53
C LYS A 422 -19.01 22.52 -25.29
N PRO A 423 -18.89 21.19 -25.19
CA PRO A 423 -19.34 20.44 -24.01
C PRO A 423 -18.71 20.99 -22.72
N GLY A 424 -19.53 21.20 -21.69
CA GLY A 424 -19.09 21.79 -20.42
C GLY A 424 -18.90 23.32 -20.44
N TYR A 425 -19.25 24.01 -21.53
CA TYR A 425 -19.17 25.46 -21.63
C TYR A 425 -20.53 26.12 -21.89
N ASN A 426 -20.71 27.33 -21.34
CA ASN A 426 -21.82 28.21 -21.68
C ASN A 426 -21.72 28.62 -23.15
N SER A 427 -22.80 28.37 -23.91
CA SER A 427 -22.83 28.67 -25.35
C SER A 427 -23.03 30.16 -25.62
N VAL A 428 -22.40 30.65 -26.68
CA VAL A 428 -22.52 32.05 -27.12
C VAL A 428 -23.37 32.10 -28.39
N VAL A 429 -24.34 33.01 -28.43
CA VAL A 429 -25.17 33.25 -29.62
C VAL A 429 -24.97 34.69 -30.10
N ARG A 430 -24.80 34.86 -31.40
CA ARG A 430 -24.76 36.15 -32.09
C ARG A 430 -25.85 36.22 -33.14
N THR A 431 -26.44 37.40 -33.30
CA THR A 431 -27.38 37.68 -34.39
C THR A 431 -26.80 38.77 -35.26
N LEU A 432 -26.60 38.48 -36.54
CA LEU A 432 -26.14 39.44 -37.54
C LEU A 432 -27.30 39.77 -38.47
N ALA A 433 -27.49 41.04 -38.79
CA ALA A 433 -28.57 41.49 -39.67
C ALA A 433 -28.00 42.33 -40.81
N LEU A 434 -28.59 42.18 -42.01
CA LEU A 434 -28.28 43.04 -43.13
C LEU A 434 -28.99 44.40 -42.98
N PRO A 435 -28.40 45.49 -43.50
CA PRO A 435 -28.98 46.83 -43.35
C PRO A 435 -30.29 47.01 -44.12
N GLY A 436 -30.43 46.35 -45.28
CA GLY A 436 -31.57 46.46 -46.19
C GLY A 436 -32.40 45.19 -46.33
N THR A 437 -33.56 45.31 -46.98
CA THR A 437 -34.35 44.18 -47.45
C THR A 437 -33.74 43.58 -48.72
N VAL A 438 -34.06 42.32 -49.03
CA VAL A 438 -33.61 41.70 -50.28
C VAL A 438 -34.26 42.36 -51.49
N ARG A 439 -33.47 42.68 -52.51
CA ARG A 439 -33.93 43.30 -53.76
C ARG A 439 -33.54 42.45 -54.98
N ALA A 440 -33.94 42.86 -56.17
CA ALA A 440 -33.57 42.23 -57.42
C ALA A 440 -33.02 43.26 -58.40
N PHE A 441 -32.03 42.87 -59.20
CA PHE A 441 -31.53 43.70 -60.29
C PHE A 441 -32.54 43.73 -61.44
N ALA A 442 -32.87 44.93 -61.92
CA ALA A 442 -33.66 45.09 -63.14
C ALA A 442 -32.87 44.66 -64.38
N ARG A 443 -33.53 44.03 -65.35
CA ARG A 443 -33.04 43.76 -66.70
C ARG A 443 -33.95 44.48 -67.70
N LEU A 444 -33.38 45.41 -68.48
CA LEU A 444 -34.12 46.23 -69.43
C LEU A 444 -33.94 45.69 -70.85
N TYR A 445 -35.05 45.38 -71.50
CA TYR A 445 -35.12 45.01 -72.92
C TYR A 445 -35.75 46.15 -73.70
N VAL A 446 -34.94 46.82 -74.53
CA VAL A 446 -35.38 47.97 -75.34
C VAL A 446 -35.47 47.55 -76.80
N THR A 447 -36.68 47.65 -77.37
CA THR A 447 -36.97 47.23 -78.75
C THR A 447 -37.81 48.28 -79.47
N SER A 448 -37.69 48.35 -80.79
CA SER A 448 -38.55 49.15 -81.67
C SER A 448 -39.05 48.21 -82.76
N ARG A 449 -40.33 47.86 -82.73
CA ARG A 449 -40.97 46.96 -83.71
C ARG A 449 -42.23 47.56 -84.32
N GLN A 450 -42.79 48.58 -83.67
CA GLN A 450 -43.99 49.30 -84.11
C GLN A 450 -43.56 50.65 -84.71
N HIS A 451 -44.38 51.20 -85.61
CA HIS A 451 -44.10 52.47 -86.28
C HIS A 451 -43.96 53.60 -85.24
N ARG A 452 -42.80 54.27 -85.26
CA ARG A 452 -42.45 55.41 -84.39
C ARG A 452 -42.64 55.12 -82.90
N ALA A 453 -42.30 53.91 -82.45
CA ALA A 453 -42.47 53.50 -81.06
C ALA A 453 -41.28 52.70 -80.50
N VAL A 454 -40.94 52.94 -79.23
CA VAL A 454 -39.98 52.14 -78.47
C VAL A 454 -40.72 51.43 -77.33
N THR A 455 -40.63 50.10 -77.30
CA THR A 455 -41.16 49.27 -76.22
C THR A 455 -40.02 48.86 -75.28
N ILE A 456 -40.24 49.10 -73.99
CA ILE A 456 -39.34 48.71 -72.91
C ILE A 456 -40.03 47.64 -72.07
N ARG A 457 -39.40 46.47 -71.97
CA ARG A 457 -39.77 45.43 -71.02
C ARG A 457 -38.74 45.40 -69.89
N VAL A 458 -39.21 45.41 -68.66
CA VAL A 458 -38.40 45.31 -67.45
C VAL A 458 -38.69 43.98 -66.78
N GLU A 459 -37.64 43.19 -66.57
CA GLU A 459 -37.70 41.93 -65.84
C GLU A 459 -36.80 42.00 -64.61
N ALA A 460 -37.12 41.24 -63.56
CA ALA A 460 -36.31 41.10 -62.37
C ALA A 460 -36.46 39.69 -61.81
N ALA A 461 -35.37 39.12 -61.29
CA ALA A 461 -35.40 37.76 -60.76
C ALA A 461 -36.42 37.64 -59.61
N GLY A 462 -37.25 36.61 -59.65
CA GLY A 462 -38.25 36.33 -58.60
C GLY A 462 -39.54 37.16 -58.68
N LEU A 463 -39.75 37.95 -59.73
CA LEU A 463 -41.00 38.68 -59.96
C LEU A 463 -41.66 38.29 -61.28
N ALA A 464 -42.95 37.91 -61.22
CA ALA A 464 -43.76 37.64 -62.40
C ALA A 464 -44.03 38.92 -63.22
N THR A 465 -44.22 40.06 -62.54
CA THR A 465 -44.40 41.38 -63.16
C THR A 465 -43.62 42.44 -62.40
N VAL A 466 -42.92 43.31 -63.12
CA VAL A 466 -42.22 44.47 -62.53
C VAL A 466 -43.08 45.72 -62.68
N ASN A 467 -43.27 46.42 -61.56
CA ASN A 467 -43.99 47.70 -61.49
C ASN A 467 -43.00 48.86 -61.33
N GLY A 468 -43.47 50.09 -61.55
CA GLY A 468 -42.69 51.31 -61.43
C GLY A 468 -42.68 52.11 -62.73
N GLU A 469 -41.89 53.18 -62.74
CA GLU A 469 -41.85 54.11 -63.87
C GLU A 469 -40.60 53.93 -64.71
N VAL A 470 -40.75 54.14 -66.01
CA VAL A 470 -39.64 54.22 -66.97
C VAL A 470 -39.62 55.61 -67.56
N THR A 471 -38.44 56.19 -67.68
CA THR A 471 -38.19 57.44 -68.39
C THR A 471 -37.41 57.15 -69.68
N LEU A 472 -37.96 57.53 -70.83
CA LEU A 472 -37.29 57.56 -72.11
C LEU A 472 -36.74 58.97 -72.38
N VAL A 473 -35.46 59.06 -72.72
CA VAL A 473 -34.77 60.32 -73.03
C VAL A 473 -34.13 60.22 -74.41
N ASN A 474 -34.32 61.23 -75.25
CA ASN A 474 -33.63 61.32 -76.54
C ASN A 474 -32.21 61.88 -76.41
N ALA A 475 -31.44 61.89 -77.50
CA ALA A 475 -30.07 62.42 -77.52
C ALA A 475 -29.95 63.91 -77.15
N HIS A 476 -31.04 64.67 -77.23
CA HIS A 476 -31.11 66.10 -76.89
C HIS A 476 -31.64 66.36 -75.47
N GLY A 477 -31.82 65.31 -74.66
CA GLY A 477 -32.27 65.43 -73.27
C GLY A 477 -33.79 65.54 -73.08
N VAL A 478 -34.61 65.44 -74.13
CA VAL A 478 -36.08 65.47 -74.01
C VAL A 478 -36.57 64.19 -73.36
N ARG A 479 -37.31 64.32 -72.25
CA ARG A 479 -37.75 63.19 -71.41
C ARG A 479 -39.24 62.89 -71.56
N ARG A 480 -39.60 61.61 -71.45
CA ARG A 480 -40.98 61.11 -71.30
C ARG A 480 -40.98 60.01 -70.25
N THR A 481 -41.83 60.12 -69.24
CA THR A 481 -41.98 59.11 -68.19
C THR A 481 -43.35 58.47 -68.29
N GLN A 482 -43.41 57.14 -68.18
CA GLN A 482 -44.65 56.37 -68.14
C GLN A 482 -44.49 55.18 -67.19
N ALA A 483 -45.59 54.80 -66.54
CA ALA A 483 -45.63 53.61 -65.69
C ALA A 483 -45.61 52.32 -66.53
N LEU A 484 -44.97 51.28 -65.99
CA LEU A 484 -45.06 49.93 -66.54
C LEU A 484 -46.47 49.37 -66.34
N SER A 485 -46.98 48.68 -67.37
CA SER A 485 -48.14 47.79 -67.29
C SER A 485 -47.66 46.36 -67.54
N HIS A 486 -47.84 45.45 -66.58
CA HIS A 486 -47.39 44.06 -66.67
C HIS A 486 -45.90 43.92 -67.07
N GLY A 487 -45.03 44.77 -66.51
CA GLY A 487 -43.59 44.77 -66.81
C GLY A 487 -43.19 45.39 -68.16
N THR A 488 -44.13 45.97 -68.91
CA THR A 488 -43.84 46.58 -70.23
C THR A 488 -44.44 47.98 -70.35
N VAL A 489 -43.80 48.84 -71.15
CA VAL A 489 -44.33 50.15 -71.54
C VAL A 489 -43.88 50.51 -72.95
N THR A 490 -44.73 51.19 -73.71
CA THR A 490 -44.45 51.60 -75.09
C THR A 490 -44.56 53.11 -75.22
N PHE A 491 -43.47 53.74 -75.66
CA PHE A 491 -43.37 55.16 -75.89
C PHE A 491 -43.45 55.47 -77.38
N SER A 492 -44.37 56.37 -77.77
CA SER A 492 -44.48 56.89 -79.14
C SER A 492 -44.50 58.43 -79.16
N PRO A 493 -43.45 59.11 -78.66
CA PRO A 493 -43.46 60.57 -78.59
C PRO A 493 -43.27 61.17 -79.97
N GLN A 494 -43.80 62.38 -80.19
CA GLN A 494 -43.77 63.06 -81.48
C GLN A 494 -42.36 63.23 -82.07
N TRP A 495 -41.33 63.34 -81.23
CA TRP A 495 -39.93 63.47 -81.66
C TRP A 495 -39.27 62.15 -82.08
N LEU A 496 -39.93 61.01 -81.91
CA LEU A 496 -39.41 59.69 -82.29
C LEU A 496 -39.74 59.41 -83.75
N PHE A 497 -38.82 59.76 -84.64
CA PHE A 497 -38.93 59.52 -86.07
C PHE A 497 -38.12 58.28 -86.50
N SER A 498 -38.51 57.68 -87.63
CA SER A 498 -37.84 56.52 -88.20
C SER A 498 -36.34 56.78 -88.46
N GLY A 499 -35.56 55.71 -88.52
CA GLY A 499 -34.12 55.75 -88.66
C GLY A 499 -33.36 55.43 -87.37
N ARG A 500 -32.03 55.52 -87.41
CA ARG A 500 -31.18 55.15 -86.27
C ARG A 500 -31.26 56.22 -85.19
N ARG A 501 -31.76 55.88 -84.01
CA ARG A 501 -31.89 56.80 -82.87
C ARG A 501 -31.22 56.22 -81.64
N THR A 502 -30.54 57.07 -80.89
CA THR A 502 -30.02 56.76 -79.56
C THR A 502 -31.01 57.26 -78.52
N VAL A 503 -31.41 56.37 -77.62
CA VAL A 503 -32.28 56.69 -76.50
C VAL A 503 -31.66 56.20 -75.20
N THR A 504 -31.83 56.99 -74.15
CA THR A 504 -31.50 56.59 -72.77
C THR A 504 -32.79 56.21 -72.07
N VAL A 505 -32.84 54.99 -71.55
CA VAL A 505 -33.97 54.44 -70.81
C VAL A 505 -33.58 54.29 -69.36
N THR A 506 -34.31 54.93 -68.45
CA THR A 506 -34.14 54.79 -67.00
C THR A 506 -35.39 54.18 -66.40
N TYR A 507 -35.27 52.95 -65.88
CA TYR A 507 -36.24 52.43 -64.93
C TYR A 507 -35.92 53.01 -63.55
N GLN A 508 -36.89 53.66 -62.91
CA GLN A 508 -36.69 54.36 -61.64
C GLN A 508 -36.55 53.43 -60.43
N GLY A 509 -36.85 52.14 -60.59
CA GLY A 509 -36.85 51.18 -59.50
C GLY A 509 -38.21 51.04 -58.83
N SER A 510 -38.26 50.18 -57.83
CA SER A 510 -39.38 49.99 -56.90
C SER A 510 -38.85 49.56 -55.53
N ALA A 511 -39.74 49.33 -54.57
CA ALA A 511 -39.36 48.80 -53.26
C ALA A 511 -38.56 47.48 -53.36
N LYS A 512 -38.83 46.65 -54.37
CA LYS A 512 -38.22 45.32 -54.54
C LYS A 512 -37.17 45.25 -55.65
N VAL A 513 -37.12 46.23 -56.56
CA VAL A 513 -36.23 46.18 -57.74
C VAL A 513 -35.41 47.45 -57.83
N ASP A 514 -34.12 47.33 -58.07
CA ASP A 514 -33.26 48.49 -58.28
C ASP A 514 -33.63 49.26 -59.55
N GLY A 515 -33.43 50.57 -59.50
CA GLY A 515 -33.43 51.39 -60.70
C GLY A 515 -32.29 50.99 -61.64
N ARG A 516 -32.48 51.14 -62.94
CA ARG A 516 -31.46 50.84 -63.94
C ARG A 516 -31.59 51.75 -65.14
N THR A 517 -30.46 52.28 -65.58
CA THR A 517 -30.36 53.09 -66.80
C THR A 517 -29.57 52.34 -67.88
N VAL A 518 -30.06 52.38 -69.12
CA VAL A 518 -29.40 51.85 -70.31
C VAL A 518 -29.51 52.86 -71.44
N THR A 519 -28.41 53.12 -72.12
CA THR A 519 -28.40 53.85 -73.40
C THR A 519 -28.31 52.86 -74.53
N LYS A 520 -29.22 52.97 -75.51
CA LYS A 520 -29.24 52.06 -76.67
C LYS A 520 -29.48 52.83 -77.96
N THR A 521 -28.69 52.50 -78.97
CA THR A 521 -28.96 52.91 -80.35
C THR A 521 -29.74 51.81 -81.05
N LEU A 522 -30.91 52.15 -81.60
CA LEU A 522 -31.77 51.21 -82.32
C LEU A 522 -32.35 51.87 -83.56
N ARG A 523 -32.75 51.05 -84.54
CA ARG A 523 -33.47 51.52 -85.71
C ARG A 523 -34.95 51.66 -85.34
N ILE A 524 -35.46 52.88 -85.43
CA ILE A 524 -36.88 53.17 -85.29
C ILE A 524 -37.55 52.88 -86.62
N HIS A 525 -38.60 52.08 -86.58
CA HIS A 525 -39.38 51.69 -87.74
C HIS A 525 -40.44 52.73 -88.06
#